data_AF-A0A933RFV8-F1
#
_entry.id   AF-A0A933RFV8-F1
#
_cell.length_a   1.000
_cell.length_b   1.000
_cell.length_c   1.000
_cell.angle_alpha   90.00
_cell.angle_beta   90.00
_cell.angle_gamma   90.00
#
_symmetry.space_group_name_H-M   'P 1'
#
loop_
_entity.id
_entity.type
_entity.pdbx_description
1 polymer ?
#
loop_
_entity_poly.entity_id
_entity_poly.type
_entity_poly.pdbx_seq_one_letter_code
_entity_poly.pdbx_strand_id
1 'polypeptide(L)'
;GGTLNNKPGVGIYVDADPGVAARAMDISSPTTGWVGRVYGAASGPPETLDGWQELGTIDATKRTTRVQLDTAGKRFRYYLVWITKLPPEREKVEISEIVLFR
;
A
#
# COMPACT_ATOMS: atom_id res chain seq x y z
N GLY A 1 17.30 -11.15 -2.61
CA GLY A 1 15.95 -10.58 -2.57
C GLY A 1 15.09 -11.37 -3.50
N GLY A 2 14.14 -12.10 -2.95
CA GLY A 2 13.23 -12.96 -3.71
C GLY A 2 11.85 -12.30 -3.88
N THR A 3 11.10 -12.75 -4.89
CA THR A 3 9.64 -12.69 -4.85
C THR A 3 9.18 -13.35 -3.54
N LEU A 4 8.14 -12.80 -2.89
CA LEU A 4 7.50 -13.42 -1.74
C LEU A 4 6.75 -14.69 -2.21
N ASN A 5 7.49 -15.71 -2.63
CA ASN A 5 6.96 -16.98 -3.08
C ASN A 5 6.34 -17.71 -1.89
N ASN A 6 5.01 -17.66 -1.80
CA ASN A 6 4.18 -18.43 -0.88
C ASN A 6 3.96 -17.87 0.54
N LYS A 7 4.22 -16.57 0.77
CA LYS A 7 3.69 -15.88 1.95
C LYS A 7 2.54 -14.99 1.49
N PRO A 8 1.35 -15.01 2.13
CA PRO A 8 0.46 -13.85 2.04
C PRO A 8 1.34 -12.67 2.47
N GLY A 9 1.58 -11.72 1.57
CA GLY A 9 2.42 -10.55 1.82
C GLY A 9 2.08 -9.86 3.14
N VAL A 10 2.92 -8.92 3.55
CA VAL A 10 2.64 -8.12 4.75
C VAL A 10 1.93 -6.85 4.33
N GLY A 11 0.84 -6.57 5.04
CA GLY A 11 -0.02 -5.42 4.81
C GLY A 11 -0.02 -4.47 6.00
N ILE A 12 -0.01 -3.17 5.72
CA ILE A 12 -0.29 -2.12 6.69
C ILE A 12 -1.50 -1.35 6.17
N TYR A 13 -2.56 -1.22 6.96
CA TYR A 13 -3.71 -0.42 6.56
C TYR A 13 -3.88 0.84 7.40
N VAL A 14 -4.44 1.87 6.78
CA VAL A 14 -4.86 3.13 7.38
C VAL A 14 -6.38 3.15 7.46
N ASP A 15 -6.94 3.44 8.63
CA ASP A 15 -8.37 3.74 8.81
C ASP A 15 -8.58 5.26 8.65
N ALA A 16 -9.33 5.65 7.64
CA ALA A 16 -9.61 7.02 7.23
C ALA A 16 -11.07 7.40 7.52
N ASP A 17 -11.61 7.03 8.69
CA ASP A 17 -13.00 7.27 9.09
C ASP A 17 -13.46 8.73 8.85
N PRO A 18 -14.68 8.94 8.30
CA PRO A 18 -15.68 7.95 7.87
C PRO A 18 -15.43 7.38 6.45
N GLY A 19 -14.30 7.74 5.84
CA GLY A 19 -13.88 7.35 4.50
C GLY A 19 -13.59 8.56 3.62
N VAL A 20 -12.62 8.43 2.74
CA VAL A 20 -12.20 9.49 1.81
C VAL A 20 -12.05 8.90 0.41
N ALA A 21 -12.28 9.71 -0.63
CA ALA A 21 -11.87 9.37 -1.99
C ALA A 21 -10.47 9.95 -2.19
N ALA A 22 -9.46 9.23 -1.71
CA ALA A 22 -8.08 9.69 -1.80
C ALA A 22 -7.62 9.71 -3.26
N ARG A 23 -6.73 10.64 -3.58
CA ARG A 23 -6.12 10.79 -4.90
C ARG A 23 -4.65 10.43 -4.93
N ALA A 24 -3.98 10.49 -3.79
CA ALA A 24 -2.59 10.11 -3.68
C ALA A 24 -2.23 9.58 -2.29
N MET A 25 -1.15 8.80 -2.24
CA MET A 25 -0.50 8.37 -1.00
C MET A 25 1.00 8.58 -1.12
N ASP A 26 1.61 9.25 -0.14
CA ASP A 26 3.06 9.29 0.01
C ASP A 26 3.50 8.22 0.99
N ILE A 27 4.52 7.47 0.60
CA ILE A 27 5.14 6.41 1.40
C ILE A 27 6.61 6.77 1.59
N SER A 28 7.00 7.03 2.83
CA SER A 28 8.39 7.28 3.21
C SER A 28 9.00 6.01 3.80
N SER A 29 10.10 5.57 3.22
CA SER A 29 10.79 4.32 3.56
C SER A 29 12.30 4.48 3.41
N PRO A 30 13.11 4.16 4.44
CA PRO A 30 14.57 4.10 4.29
C PRO A 30 15.02 2.89 3.46
N THR A 31 14.12 1.93 3.22
CA THR A 31 14.37 0.77 2.38
C THR A 31 13.86 1.03 0.96
N THR A 32 14.76 1.10 -0.01
CA THR A 32 14.40 1.27 -1.44
C THR A 32 14.45 -0.07 -2.18
N GLY A 33 13.89 -0.12 -3.39
CA GLY A 33 13.94 -1.26 -4.31
C GLY A 33 12.91 -2.37 -4.04
N TRP A 34 11.90 -2.11 -3.20
CA TRP A 34 10.76 -2.99 -3.00
C TRP A 34 9.57 -2.58 -3.89
N VAL A 35 8.67 -3.53 -4.12
CA VAL A 35 7.45 -3.33 -4.91
C VAL A 35 6.24 -3.67 -4.06
N GLY A 36 5.18 -2.89 -4.23
CA GLY A 36 3.93 -3.09 -3.52
C GLY A 36 2.72 -2.62 -4.33
N ARG A 37 1.57 -2.69 -3.69
CA ARG A 37 0.29 -2.20 -4.22
C ARG A 37 -0.45 -1.47 -3.11
N VAL A 38 -1.28 -0.52 -3.50
CA VAL A 38 -2.23 0.15 -2.62
C VAL A 38 -3.62 -0.36 -2.96
N TYR A 39 -4.37 -0.77 -1.94
CA TYR A 39 -5.77 -1.18 -2.08
C TYR A 39 -6.69 -0.35 -1.19
N GLY A 40 -7.99 -0.37 -1.50
CA GLY A 40 -9.04 0.28 -0.74
C GLY A 40 -10.17 -0.68 -0.37
N ALA A 41 -10.76 -0.50 0.81
CA ALA A 41 -12.01 -1.15 1.22
C ALA A 41 -12.99 -0.13 1.84
N ALA A 42 -14.27 -0.24 1.48
CA ALA A 42 -15.31 0.68 1.96
C ALA A 42 -15.82 0.32 3.36
N SER A 43 -15.80 -0.96 3.73
CA SER A 43 -16.36 -1.48 4.99
C SER A 43 -15.49 -2.58 5.57
N GLY A 44 -15.12 -2.43 6.85
CA GLY A 44 -14.16 -3.29 7.55
C GLY A 44 -12.79 -3.36 6.86
N PRO A 45 -11.75 -3.85 7.54
CA PRO A 45 -10.60 -4.43 6.86
C PRO A 45 -10.94 -5.88 6.46
N PRO A 46 -11.07 -6.20 5.15
CA PRO A 46 -11.24 -7.58 4.72
C PRO A 46 -10.12 -8.49 5.22
N GLU A 47 -10.48 -9.70 5.66
CA GLU A 47 -9.51 -10.72 6.12
C GLU A 47 -8.63 -11.26 5.00
N THR A 48 -9.13 -11.22 3.76
CA THR A 48 -8.41 -11.68 2.56
C THR A 48 -8.25 -10.55 1.55
N LEU A 49 -7.17 -10.61 0.76
CA LEU A 49 -6.88 -9.62 -0.29
C LEU A 49 -8.01 -9.47 -1.31
N ASP A 50 -8.80 -10.52 -1.56
CA ASP A 50 -9.90 -10.51 -2.54
C ASP A 50 -11.01 -9.52 -2.17
N GLY A 51 -11.15 -9.16 -0.88
CA GLY A 51 -12.09 -8.14 -0.44
C GLY A 51 -11.62 -6.70 -0.66
N TRP A 52 -10.39 -6.51 -1.16
CA TRP A 52 -9.79 -5.20 -1.38
C TRP A 52 -9.78 -4.82 -2.86
N GLN A 53 -10.06 -3.56 -3.17
CA GLN A 53 -9.96 -3.03 -4.53
C GLN A 53 -8.58 -2.42 -4.75
N GLU A 54 -7.86 -2.84 -5.79
CA GLU A 54 -6.58 -2.20 -6.14
C GLU A 54 -6.79 -0.75 -6.59
N LEU A 55 -5.99 0.16 -6.04
CA LEU A 55 -6.04 1.60 -6.32
C LEU A 55 -4.77 2.12 -6.98
N GLY A 56 -3.64 1.41 -6.84
CA GLY A 56 -2.37 1.81 -7.44
C GLY A 56 -1.22 0.87 -7.13
N THR A 57 -0.12 1.05 -7.85
CA THR A 57 1.12 0.28 -7.71
C THR A 57 2.24 1.10 -7.08
N ILE A 58 3.08 0.46 -6.28
CA ILE A 58 4.24 1.08 -5.63
C ILE A 58 5.51 0.53 -6.25
N ASP A 59 6.34 1.42 -6.78
CA ASP A 59 7.72 1.13 -7.15
C ASP A 59 8.67 2.03 -6.32
N ALA A 60 9.21 1.49 -5.23
CA ALA A 60 9.94 2.25 -4.22
C ALA A 60 11.41 2.48 -4.61
N THR A 61 11.65 3.05 -5.78
CA THR A 61 12.99 3.38 -6.30
C THR A 61 13.70 4.48 -5.49
N LYS A 62 12.93 5.28 -4.74
CA LYS A 62 13.40 6.39 -3.91
C LYS A 62 12.81 6.31 -2.50
N ARG A 63 13.40 7.05 -1.56
CA ARG A 63 13.00 7.04 -0.14
C ARG A 63 11.57 7.54 0.10
N THR A 64 11.07 8.44 -0.73
CA THR A 64 9.68 8.90 -0.67
C THR A 64 9.01 8.67 -2.01
N THR A 65 8.01 7.80 -2.03
CA THR A 65 7.30 7.40 -3.24
C THR A 65 5.87 7.92 -3.16
N ARG A 66 5.48 8.71 -4.16
CA ARG A 66 4.10 9.17 -4.35
C ARG A 66 3.38 8.20 -5.27
N VAL A 67 2.28 7.64 -4.79
CA VAL A 67 1.38 6.77 -5.53
C VAL A 67 0.13 7.56 -5.88
N GLN A 68 -0.21 7.65 -7.16
CA GLN A 68 -1.52 8.15 -7.58
C GLN A 68 -2.55 7.04 -7.36
N LEU A 69 -3.70 7.38 -6.77
CA LEU A 69 -4.76 6.45 -6.45
C LEU A 69 -5.95 6.66 -7.37
N ASP A 70 -6.36 5.62 -8.08
CA ASP A 70 -7.60 5.61 -8.83
C ASP A 70 -8.74 5.06 -7.96
N THR A 71 -9.45 5.97 -7.30
CA THR A 71 -10.63 5.64 -6.51
C THR A 71 -11.92 5.68 -7.34
N ALA A 72 -11.87 6.11 -8.60
CA ALA A 72 -13.05 6.43 -9.41
C ALA A 72 -14.10 7.29 -8.67
N GLY A 73 -13.64 8.16 -7.75
CA GLY A 73 -14.49 9.01 -6.91
C GLY A 73 -15.19 8.29 -5.75
N LYS A 74 -14.98 6.98 -5.58
CA LYS A 74 -15.53 6.20 -4.46
C LYS A 74 -14.77 6.53 -3.18
N ARG A 75 -15.50 6.61 -2.05
CA ARG A 75 -14.90 6.77 -0.74
C ARG A 75 -14.52 5.39 -0.20
N PHE A 76 -13.27 5.27 0.24
CA PHE A 76 -12.77 4.10 0.96
C PHE A 76 -12.47 4.52 2.39
N ARG A 77 -12.81 3.64 3.34
CA ARG A 77 -12.47 3.83 4.76
C ARG A 77 -11.10 3.26 5.06
N TYR A 78 -10.75 2.12 4.48
CA TYR A 78 -9.48 1.47 4.72
C TYR A 78 -8.60 1.55 3.48
N TYR A 79 -7.33 1.90 3.67
CA TYR A 79 -6.31 1.92 2.63
C TYR A 79 -5.16 1.01 3.02
N LEU A 80 -4.93 -0.04 2.24
CA LEU A 80 -3.92 -1.07 2.50
C LEU A 80 -2.70 -0.87 1.62
N VAL A 81 -1.53 -0.70 2.24
CA VAL A 81 -0.22 -0.86 1.57
C VAL A 81 0.19 -2.32 1.69
N TRP A 82 0.33 -2.99 0.56
CA TRP A 82 0.68 -4.41 0.47
C TRP A 82 2.03 -4.61 -0.21
N ILE A 83 2.99 -5.22 0.48
CA ILE A 83 4.33 -5.47 -0.08
C ILE A 83 4.32 -6.80 -0.83
N THR A 84 4.71 -6.77 -2.12
CA THR A 84 4.69 -7.94 -3.02
C THR A 84 6.09 -8.48 -3.32
N LYS A 85 7.11 -7.61 -3.26
CA LYS A 85 8.50 -7.99 -3.51
C LYS A 85 9.43 -7.20 -2.60
N LEU A 86 10.36 -7.92 -1.98
CA LEU A 86 11.43 -7.32 -1.17
C LEU A 86 12.62 -6.91 -2.06
N PRO A 87 13.45 -5.95 -1.61
CA PRO A 87 14.65 -5.57 -2.35
C PRO A 87 15.62 -6.75 -2.49
N PRO A 88 16.52 -6.74 -3.49
CA PRO A 88 17.69 -7.61 -3.53
C PRO A 88 18.43 -7.58 -2.18
N GLU A 89 18.93 -8.75 -1.74
CA GLU A 89 19.73 -8.89 -0.51
C GLU A 89 19.11 -8.39 0.81
N ARG A 90 17.79 -8.10 0.84
CA ARG A 90 17.07 -7.73 2.06
C ARG A 90 15.89 -8.66 2.32
N GLU A 91 15.63 -8.88 3.61
CA GLU A 91 14.52 -9.73 4.10
C GLU A 91 13.40 -8.91 4.74
N LYS A 92 13.59 -7.60 4.91
CA LYS A 92 12.61 -6.69 5.51
C LYS A 92 12.46 -5.42 4.69
N VAL A 93 11.27 -4.83 4.79
CA VAL A 93 10.97 -3.46 4.38
C VAL A 93 10.61 -2.69 5.63
N GLU A 94 11.20 -1.51 5.78
CA GLU A 94 10.87 -0.57 6.83
C GLU A 94 10.11 0.60 6.22
N ILE A 95 8.95 0.94 6.76
CA ILE A 95 8.17 2.10 6.35
C ILE A 95 8.13 3.04 7.54
N SER A 96 8.58 4.28 7.34
CA SER A 96 8.64 5.29 8.39
C SER A 96 7.34 6.08 8.49
N GLU A 97 6.70 6.35 7.35
CA GLU A 97 5.52 7.19 7.29
C GLU A 97 4.64 6.84 6.09
N ILE A 98 3.32 6.94 6.29
CA ILE A 98 2.31 6.85 5.25
C ILE A 98 1.42 8.08 5.39
N VAL A 99 1.29 8.87 4.31
CA VAL A 99 0.43 10.06 4.26
C VAL A 99 -0.58 9.92 3.15
N LEU A 100 -1.87 10.09 3.48
CA LEU A 100 -2.97 9.98 2.52
C LEU A 100 -3.49 11.37 2.13
N PHE A 101 -3.68 11.60 0.83
CA PHE A 101 -4.13 12.89 0.27
C PHE A 101 -5.47 12.75 -0.47
N ARG A 102 -6.34 13.74 -0.32
CA ARG A 102 -7.65 13.86 -0.99
C ARG A 102 -7.58 14.73 -2.25
#